data_AF-A0A364YAG9-F1
#
_entry.id   AF-A0A364YAG9-F1
#
_cell.length_a   1.000
_cell.length_b   1.000
_cell.length_c   1.000
_cell.angle_alpha   90.00
_cell.angle_beta   90.00
_cell.angle_gamma   90.00
#
_symmetry.space_group_name_H-M   'P 1'
#
loop_
_entity.id
_entity.type
_entity.pdbx_description
1 polymer ?
#
loop_
_entity_poly.entity_id
_entity_poly.type
_entity_poly.pdbx_seq_one_letter_code
_entity_poly.pdbx_strand_id
1 'polypeptide(L)'
;MKKATWFIFLLIIIASCLNDPDCFRINSNVIGISFRVMGTGKSDTLRMYGVTTQNTDSTFYRNTAATGIGIPLDFTTTESEYLFQTTRGDYSIALKYDVNVQFVSEDCGSKYVLENLETTGHTFDSIRLVSRTPGTTAGGNIEIFRCPRTDTMAVAFRQLTLSGTTKSSQALVVETNGITPDFTGETLYGGEKVSIVYLPVNLDVDKHAMVIDFDQVEGGLRKLDLNYTLTETQRYRPCGVQIFASEMIINAVESQYAFDSVGFVLNETNSSIRSVLDPFDPMINIYRCPDLDIAGIYFRNRQDRADSTVSLKSVTVNFQTTNYAPTEPTTFIRVPLNKSATNTTVTIEYQTGKIETLVLSYTATPITRFRVACSDQNTLFTNLAVVAQGTTLVGSQVPNASLQSIPTRNIEIFP
;
A
#
# COMPACT_ATOMS: atom_id res chain seq x y z
N MET A 1 -64.09 26.35 20.67
CA MET A 1 -63.14 27.46 20.35
C MET A 1 -61.71 27.29 20.88
N LYS A 2 -61.40 26.37 21.82
CA LYS A 2 -60.01 26.19 22.35
C LYS A 2 -58.97 25.58 21.39
N LYS A 3 -59.36 24.96 20.27
CA LYS A 3 -58.43 24.31 19.32
C LYS A 3 -57.83 25.26 18.27
N ALA A 4 -58.46 26.40 18.00
CA ALA A 4 -57.97 27.37 17.02
C ALA A 4 -56.81 28.23 17.59
N THR A 5 -56.80 28.48 18.89
CA THR A 5 -55.78 29.29 19.56
C THR A 5 -54.41 28.60 19.57
N TRP A 6 -54.38 27.27 19.62
CA TRP A 6 -53.13 26.49 19.61
C TRP A 6 -52.46 26.47 18.22
N PHE A 7 -53.27 26.51 17.15
CA PHE A 7 -52.77 26.56 15.77
C PHE A 7 -52.12 27.92 15.44
N ILE A 8 -52.67 29.01 15.96
CA ILE A 8 -52.10 30.37 15.78
C ILE A 8 -50.77 30.49 16.53
N PHE A 9 -50.65 29.91 17.73
CA PHE A 9 -49.41 29.95 18.49
C PHE A 9 -48.28 29.16 17.81
N LEU A 10 -48.59 28.02 17.18
CA LEU A 10 -47.63 27.25 16.38
C LEU A 10 -47.17 28.01 15.13
N LEU A 11 -48.07 28.76 14.48
CA LEU A 11 -47.78 29.55 13.28
C LEU A 11 -46.84 30.74 13.58
N ILE A 12 -46.95 31.35 14.76
CA ILE A 12 -46.07 32.45 15.21
C ILE A 12 -44.63 31.95 15.49
N ILE A 13 -44.49 30.72 16.01
CA ILE A 13 -43.18 30.11 16.28
C ILE A 13 -42.47 29.74 14.96
N ILE A 14 -43.20 29.23 13.97
CA ILE A 14 -42.63 28.88 12.65
C ILE A 14 -42.26 30.16 11.87
N ALA A 15 -43.04 31.23 11.99
CA ALA A 15 -42.73 32.51 11.33
C ALA A 15 -41.52 33.24 11.96
N SER A 16 -41.19 32.98 13.23
CA SER A 16 -40.07 33.64 13.91
C SER A 16 -38.69 33.03 13.61
N CYS A 17 -38.62 31.89 12.91
CA CYS A 17 -37.36 31.27 12.50
C CYS A 17 -36.98 31.53 11.03
N LEU A 18 -37.73 32.39 10.32
CA LEU A 18 -37.60 32.60 8.87
C LEU A 18 -36.97 33.95 8.47
N ASN A 19 -36.53 34.77 9.44
CA ASN A 19 -36.15 36.17 9.18
C ASN A 19 -34.67 36.52 9.40
N ASP A 20 -33.81 35.61 9.84
CA ASP A 20 -32.37 35.87 9.73
C ASP A 20 -31.90 35.34 8.37
N PRO A 21 -31.52 36.21 7.42
CA PRO A 21 -30.85 35.75 6.22
C PRO A 21 -29.58 35.05 6.68
N ASP A 22 -29.51 33.75 6.43
CA ASP A 22 -28.35 32.93 6.69
C ASP A 22 -27.12 33.59 6.03
N CYS A 23 -26.35 34.38 6.80
CA CYS A 23 -25.13 35.06 6.33
C CYS A 23 -23.98 34.05 6.12
N PHE A 24 -24.30 32.82 5.70
CA PHE A 24 -23.38 31.70 5.63
C PHE A 24 -22.37 31.88 4.49
N ARG A 25 -21.09 31.88 4.88
CA ARG A 25 -19.91 31.77 3.99
C ARG A 25 -19.86 32.82 2.89
N ILE A 26 -20.00 34.06 3.32
CA ILE A 26 -20.04 35.22 2.45
C ILE A 26 -18.68 35.47 1.76
N ASN A 27 -17.53 35.14 2.35
CA ASN A 27 -16.24 35.41 1.72
C ASN A 27 -15.65 34.14 1.06
N SER A 28 -15.40 34.23 -0.25
CA SER A 28 -14.58 33.26 -0.98
C SER A 28 -13.18 33.84 -1.11
N ASN A 29 -12.45 33.82 0.00
CA ASN A 29 -11.08 34.31 0.07
C ASN A 29 -10.07 33.16 0.10
N VAL A 30 -10.45 31.93 -0.24
CA VAL A 30 -9.54 30.78 -0.25
C VAL A 30 -9.37 30.31 -1.68
N ILE A 31 -8.12 30.17 -2.11
CA ILE A 31 -7.83 29.50 -3.37
C ILE A 31 -7.42 28.07 -3.11
N GLY A 32 -8.01 27.16 -3.88
CA GLY A 32 -7.63 25.76 -3.86
C GLY A 32 -6.47 25.51 -4.82
N ILE A 33 -5.34 25.04 -4.29
CA ILE A 33 -4.20 24.55 -5.08
C ILE A 33 -4.21 23.02 -5.04
N SER A 34 -3.98 22.37 -6.18
CA SER A 34 -3.73 20.93 -6.26
C SER A 34 -2.37 20.64 -6.88
N PHE A 35 -1.70 19.60 -6.39
CA PHE A 35 -0.40 19.18 -6.88
C PHE A 35 -0.58 17.97 -7.79
N ARG A 36 0.06 18.00 -8.97
CA ARG A 36 -0.09 16.98 -10.00
C ARG A 36 1.24 16.60 -10.63
N VAL A 37 1.27 15.40 -11.21
CA VAL A 37 2.38 14.94 -12.04
C VAL A 37 2.11 15.30 -13.50
N MET A 38 3.09 15.92 -14.16
CA MET A 38 2.97 16.26 -15.58
C MET A 38 2.82 15.00 -16.45
N GLY A 39 2.02 15.09 -17.52
CA GLY A 39 1.76 13.96 -18.41
C GLY A 39 0.62 13.06 -17.97
N THR A 40 0.64 12.57 -16.73
CA THR A 40 -0.43 11.70 -16.21
C THR A 40 -1.60 12.48 -15.61
N GLY A 41 -1.36 13.70 -15.11
CA GLY A 41 -2.37 14.51 -14.42
C GLY A 41 -2.83 13.92 -13.08
N LYS A 42 -2.27 12.78 -12.65
CA LYS A 42 -2.56 12.16 -11.37
C LYS A 42 -2.09 13.07 -10.23
N SER A 43 -2.78 12.97 -9.09
CA SER A 43 -2.44 13.75 -7.89
C SER A 43 -1.03 13.39 -7.40
N ASP A 44 -0.25 14.40 -7.04
CA ASP A 44 1.07 14.26 -6.40
C ASP A 44 0.96 14.63 -4.93
N THR A 45 1.68 13.95 -4.05
CA THR A 45 1.75 14.34 -2.64
C THR A 45 3.00 15.18 -2.42
N LEU A 46 2.81 16.46 -2.09
CA LEU A 46 3.90 17.38 -1.76
C LEU A 46 4.06 17.45 -0.25
N ARG A 47 5.28 17.19 0.24
CA ARG A 47 5.65 17.37 1.64
C ARG A 47 6.23 18.76 1.85
N MET A 48 5.53 19.57 2.63
CA MET A 48 5.80 20.98 2.89
C MET A 48 6.23 21.16 4.35
N TYR A 49 7.34 21.85 4.57
CA TYR A 49 7.76 22.33 5.88
C TYR A 49 6.95 23.57 6.29
N GLY A 50 6.66 24.44 5.32
CA GLY A 50 6.03 25.75 5.53
C GLY A 50 5.33 26.25 4.28
N VAL A 51 4.18 26.90 4.44
CA VAL A 51 3.62 27.81 3.42
C VAL A 51 3.37 29.15 4.10
N THR A 52 3.98 30.21 3.60
CA THR A 52 3.95 31.56 4.20
C THR A 52 3.55 32.59 3.15
N THR A 53 2.90 33.68 3.57
CA THR A 53 2.78 34.87 2.73
C THR A 53 4.06 35.69 2.85
N GLN A 54 4.49 36.28 1.74
CA GLN A 54 5.62 37.21 1.76
C GLN A 54 5.32 38.38 2.71
N ASN A 55 6.32 38.81 3.48
CA ASN A 55 6.23 39.92 4.45
C ASN A 55 5.31 39.68 5.66
N THR A 56 4.94 38.43 5.96
CA THR A 56 4.28 38.10 7.23
C THR A 56 4.95 36.90 7.91
N ASP A 57 4.83 36.83 9.23
CA ASP A 57 5.27 35.66 10.02
C ASP A 57 4.22 34.53 10.02
N SER A 58 3.15 34.67 9.24
CA SER A 58 2.04 33.70 9.22
C SER A 58 2.42 32.46 8.42
N THR A 59 2.44 31.31 9.10
CA THR A 59 2.62 30.00 8.46
C THR A 59 1.27 29.28 8.41
N PHE A 60 0.73 29.04 7.21
CA PHE A 60 -0.56 28.38 7.01
C PHE A 60 -0.51 26.87 7.20
N TYR A 61 0.63 26.27 6.82
CA TYR A 61 0.85 24.83 6.89
C TYR A 61 2.24 24.58 7.46
N ARG A 62 2.37 23.66 8.42
CA ARG A 62 3.66 23.26 9.00
C ARG A 62 3.81 21.75 8.95
N ASN A 63 4.92 21.26 8.42
CA ASN A 63 5.26 19.83 8.34
C ASN A 63 4.11 18.94 7.83
N THR A 64 3.45 19.36 6.76
CA THR A 64 2.25 18.70 6.22
C THR A 64 2.58 18.04 4.87
N ALA A 65 2.02 16.86 4.62
CA ALA A 65 2.02 16.23 3.30
C ALA A 65 0.59 16.26 2.74
N ALA A 66 0.41 16.84 1.56
CA ALA A 66 -0.92 17.00 0.97
C ALA A 66 -0.89 16.90 -0.56
N THR A 67 -2.00 16.48 -1.15
CA THR A 67 -2.24 16.48 -2.60
C THR A 67 -2.84 17.78 -3.12
N GLY A 68 -3.25 18.65 -2.19
CA GLY A 68 -3.73 20.00 -2.46
C GLY A 68 -3.89 20.75 -1.14
N ILE A 69 -3.92 22.07 -1.23
CA ILE A 69 -4.08 22.98 -0.10
C ILE A 69 -5.06 24.10 -0.42
N GLY A 70 -5.56 24.76 0.62
CA GLY A 70 -6.33 25.99 0.50
C GLY A 70 -5.52 27.12 1.13
N ILE A 71 -5.17 28.15 0.38
CA ILE A 71 -4.48 29.33 0.95
C ILE A 71 -5.39 30.56 0.93
N PRO A 72 -5.44 31.33 2.03
CA PRO A 72 -6.28 32.51 2.10
C PRO A 72 -5.62 33.68 1.35
N LEU A 73 -6.37 34.32 0.46
CA LEU A 73 -6.03 35.57 -0.19
C LEU A 73 -6.29 36.75 0.76
N ASP A 74 -5.44 37.77 0.65
CA ASP A 74 -5.60 39.03 1.36
C ASP A 74 -6.61 39.92 0.61
N PHE A 75 -7.77 40.20 1.21
CA PHE A 75 -8.78 41.07 0.60
C PHE A 75 -8.46 42.56 0.74
N THR A 76 -7.35 42.93 1.39
CA THR A 76 -6.91 44.33 1.52
C THR A 76 -5.92 44.73 0.42
N THR A 77 -5.43 43.77 -0.36
CA THR A 77 -4.53 43.97 -1.50
C THR A 77 -5.11 43.36 -2.77
N THR A 78 -4.58 43.72 -3.94
CA THR A 78 -4.93 43.11 -5.24
C THR A 78 -3.93 42.04 -5.67
N GLU A 79 -2.91 41.80 -4.85
CA GLU A 79 -1.81 40.88 -5.13
C GLU A 79 -1.39 40.17 -3.84
N SER A 80 -1.04 38.89 -3.97
CA SER A 80 -0.51 38.07 -2.89
C SER A 80 0.62 37.20 -3.42
N GLU A 81 1.73 37.12 -2.68
CA GLU A 81 2.82 36.19 -2.97
C GLU A 81 2.96 35.18 -1.83
N TYR A 82 3.11 33.90 -2.21
CA TYR A 82 3.29 32.80 -1.26
C TYR A 82 4.60 32.07 -1.52
N LEU A 83 5.29 31.73 -0.43
CA LEU A 83 6.49 30.92 -0.41
C LEU A 83 6.17 29.54 0.18
N PHE A 84 6.57 28.50 -0.54
CA PHE A 84 6.42 27.09 -0.23
C PHE A 84 7.78 26.51 0.09
N GLN A 85 8.01 26.16 1.33
CA GLN A 85 9.21 25.44 1.76
C GLN A 85 8.90 23.95 1.74
N THR A 86 9.58 23.19 0.89
CA THR A 86 9.26 21.78 0.64
C THR A 86 10.49 20.89 0.79
N THR A 87 10.29 19.57 0.84
CA THR A 87 11.41 18.61 0.81
C THR A 87 12.19 18.61 -0.50
N ARG A 88 11.67 19.25 -1.56
CA ARG A 88 12.27 19.30 -2.91
C ARG A 88 12.96 20.65 -3.19
N GLY A 89 12.84 21.62 -2.28
CA GLY A 89 13.30 22.99 -2.44
C GLY A 89 12.22 24.01 -2.10
N ASP A 90 12.57 25.28 -2.25
CA ASP A 90 11.69 26.42 -2.00
C ASP A 90 11.08 26.91 -3.32
N TYR A 91 9.76 27.10 -3.31
CA TYR A 91 8.99 27.55 -4.47
C TYR A 91 8.15 28.77 -4.13
N SER A 92 7.87 29.65 -5.10
CA SER A 92 6.95 30.76 -4.92
C SER A 92 5.88 30.81 -6.01
N ILE A 93 4.77 31.45 -5.66
CA ILE A 93 3.69 31.81 -6.58
C ILE A 93 3.20 33.22 -6.24
N ALA A 94 3.16 34.08 -7.26
CA ALA A 94 2.59 35.41 -7.20
C ALA A 94 1.23 35.42 -7.90
N LEU A 95 0.24 35.95 -7.21
CA LEU A 95 -1.16 35.95 -7.62
C LEU A 95 -1.68 37.37 -7.68
N LYS A 96 -2.49 37.65 -8.69
CA LYS A 96 -3.21 38.91 -8.87
C LYS A 96 -4.70 38.63 -8.96
N TYR A 97 -5.50 39.51 -8.37
CA TYR A 97 -6.97 39.38 -8.35
C TYR A 97 -7.61 40.75 -8.10
N ASP A 98 -8.88 40.85 -8.46
CA ASP A 98 -9.70 42.02 -8.18
C ASP A 98 -10.45 41.82 -6.87
N VAL A 99 -10.54 42.87 -6.06
CA VAL A 99 -11.32 42.89 -4.82
C VAL A 99 -12.53 43.81 -5.01
N ASN A 100 -13.72 43.23 -5.02
CA ASN A 100 -14.98 43.95 -5.13
C ASN A 100 -15.73 43.91 -3.79
N VAL A 101 -16.13 45.08 -3.28
CA VAL A 101 -16.97 45.17 -2.08
C VAL A 101 -18.44 45.09 -2.48
N GLN A 102 -19.17 44.13 -1.93
CA GLN A 102 -20.61 43.98 -2.12
C GLN A 102 -21.33 44.17 -0.79
N PHE A 103 -22.31 45.06 -0.73
CA PHE A 103 -23.16 45.21 0.45
C PHE A 103 -24.31 44.20 0.38
N VAL A 104 -24.39 43.28 1.34
CA VAL A 104 -25.38 42.19 1.33
C VAL A 104 -26.69 42.67 1.94
N SER A 105 -26.63 43.18 3.16
CA SER A 105 -27.74 43.79 3.91
C SER A 105 -27.17 44.58 5.09
N GLU A 106 -28.02 45.36 5.76
CA GLU A 106 -27.67 46.04 7.01
C GLU A 106 -27.20 45.06 8.09
N ASP A 107 -27.85 43.90 8.18
CA ASP A 107 -27.56 42.88 9.19
C ASP A 107 -26.31 42.04 8.86
N CYS A 108 -26.04 41.72 7.58
CA CYS A 108 -24.89 40.91 7.18
C CYS A 108 -23.61 41.73 6.87
N GLY A 109 -23.74 43.04 6.67
CA GLY A 109 -22.63 43.94 6.36
C GLY A 109 -22.02 43.78 4.95
N SER A 110 -20.77 44.25 4.80
CA SER A 110 -20.03 44.19 3.54
C SER A 110 -19.30 42.87 3.32
N LYS A 111 -19.46 42.30 2.13
CA LYS A 111 -18.75 41.13 1.58
C LYS A 111 -17.59 41.59 0.70
N TYR A 112 -16.47 40.87 0.76
CA TYR A 112 -15.40 41.00 -0.23
C TYR A 112 -15.49 39.84 -1.22
N VAL A 113 -15.67 40.16 -2.50
CA VAL A 113 -15.69 39.21 -3.59
C VAL A 113 -14.39 39.34 -4.35
N LEU A 114 -13.62 38.25 -4.36
CA LEU A 114 -12.37 38.18 -5.09
C LEU A 114 -12.66 37.54 -6.46
N GLU A 115 -12.21 38.19 -7.53
CA GLU A 115 -12.47 37.74 -8.91
C GLU A 115 -11.23 37.92 -9.77
N ASN A 116 -11.27 37.42 -11.01
CA ASN A 116 -10.19 37.55 -11.99
C ASN A 116 -8.82 37.09 -11.49
N LEU A 117 -8.79 36.02 -10.69
CA LEU A 117 -7.55 35.41 -10.24
C LEU A 117 -6.65 35.09 -11.42
N GLU A 118 -5.39 35.50 -11.33
CA GLU A 118 -4.34 35.30 -12.31
C GLU A 118 -3.02 34.96 -11.60
N THR A 119 -2.20 34.12 -12.23
CA THR A 119 -0.84 33.84 -11.78
C THR A 119 0.13 34.76 -12.53
N THR A 120 0.75 35.71 -11.84
CA THR A 120 1.67 36.69 -12.45
C THR A 120 3.12 36.22 -12.46
N GLY A 121 3.49 35.28 -11.58
CA GLY A 121 4.82 34.68 -11.53
C GLY A 121 4.85 33.42 -10.68
N HIS A 122 5.82 32.53 -10.95
CA HIS A 122 6.06 31.35 -10.12
C HIS A 122 7.45 30.75 -10.38
N THR A 123 7.92 29.92 -9.45
CA THR A 123 9.15 29.12 -9.61
C THR A 123 8.91 27.60 -9.71
N PHE A 124 7.64 27.18 -9.73
CA PHE A 124 7.28 25.79 -10.02
C PHE A 124 7.50 25.42 -11.50
N ASP A 125 7.68 24.12 -11.79
CA ASP A 125 7.92 23.63 -13.15
C ASP A 125 6.81 24.06 -14.13
N SER A 126 5.55 23.95 -13.73
CA SER A 126 4.42 24.47 -14.50
C SER A 126 3.20 24.69 -13.62
N ILE A 127 2.37 25.68 -14.00
CA ILE A 127 1.10 25.98 -13.34
C ILE A 127 -0.01 26.03 -14.38
N ARG A 128 -1.20 25.56 -14.00
CA ARG A 128 -2.45 25.73 -14.76
C ARG A 128 -3.50 26.37 -13.88
N LEU A 129 -4.05 27.48 -14.34
CA LEU A 129 -5.19 28.12 -13.71
C LEU A 129 -6.48 27.42 -14.20
N VAL A 130 -7.18 26.76 -13.28
CA VAL A 130 -8.42 26.00 -13.52
C VAL A 130 -9.65 26.90 -13.35
N SER A 131 -9.66 27.74 -12.31
CA SER A 131 -10.75 28.69 -12.03
C SER A 131 -10.20 30.06 -11.63
N ARG A 132 -10.73 31.11 -12.27
CA ARG A 132 -10.45 32.53 -11.97
C ARG A 132 -11.21 33.07 -10.76
N THR A 133 -12.20 32.33 -10.27
CA THR A 133 -12.96 32.71 -9.08
C THR A 133 -12.49 31.83 -7.94
N PRO A 134 -11.87 32.39 -6.88
CA PRO A 134 -11.55 31.67 -5.65
C PRO A 134 -12.71 30.80 -5.18
N GLY A 135 -12.38 29.69 -4.51
CA GLY A 135 -13.35 28.70 -4.08
C GLY A 135 -13.57 28.70 -2.57
N THR A 136 -14.17 27.63 -2.07
CA THR A 136 -14.21 27.31 -0.63
C THR A 136 -13.56 25.97 -0.31
N THR A 137 -13.06 25.27 -1.33
CA THR A 137 -12.47 23.93 -1.23
C THR A 137 -11.04 23.93 -1.73
N ALA A 138 -10.21 23.07 -1.14
CA ALA A 138 -8.85 22.81 -1.63
C ALA A 138 -8.91 22.22 -3.07
N GLY A 139 -7.92 22.56 -3.90
CA GLY A 139 -7.70 21.95 -5.22
C GLY A 139 -8.56 22.43 -6.40
N GLY A 140 -9.35 23.51 -6.28
CA GLY A 140 -10.27 23.94 -7.34
C GLY A 140 -9.80 25.06 -8.28
N ASN A 141 -8.76 25.81 -7.91
CA ASN A 141 -8.38 27.05 -8.61
C ASN A 141 -7.13 26.91 -9.43
N ILE A 142 -6.08 26.32 -8.85
CA ILE A 142 -4.76 26.26 -9.44
C ILE A 142 -4.27 24.82 -9.35
N GLU A 143 -3.66 24.36 -10.42
CA GLU A 143 -2.93 23.11 -10.49
C GLU A 143 -1.44 23.41 -10.67
N ILE A 144 -0.63 22.88 -9.77
CA ILE A 144 0.82 22.96 -9.82
C ILE A 144 1.33 21.60 -10.28
N PHE A 145 2.08 21.60 -11.38
CA PHE A 145 2.66 20.40 -11.94
C PHE A 145 4.14 20.36 -11.61
N ARG A 146 4.60 19.16 -11.25
CA ARG A 146 6.03 18.83 -11.29
C ARG A 146 6.37 17.95 -12.47
N CYS A 147 7.64 17.96 -12.85
CA CYS A 147 8.17 17.05 -13.83
C CYS A 147 8.09 15.58 -13.36
N PRO A 148 7.94 14.63 -14.30
CA PRO A 148 7.94 13.22 -13.97
C PRO A 148 9.33 12.77 -13.50
N ARG A 149 9.36 11.91 -12.49
CA ARG A 149 10.52 11.19 -12.00
C ARG A 149 10.65 9.90 -12.80
N THR A 150 11.76 9.78 -13.52
CA THR A 150 12.02 8.66 -14.43
C THR A 150 13.03 7.67 -13.87
N ASP A 151 13.57 7.96 -12.70
CA ASP A 151 14.69 7.30 -12.02
C ASP A 151 14.24 6.38 -10.87
N THR A 152 12.94 6.19 -10.68
CA THR A 152 12.41 5.44 -9.53
C THR A 152 11.26 4.55 -9.98
N MET A 153 11.28 3.28 -9.61
CA MET A 153 10.22 2.32 -9.87
C MET A 153 9.64 1.74 -8.58
N ALA A 154 8.36 1.39 -8.58
CA ALA A 154 7.73 0.72 -7.45
C ALA A 154 7.66 -0.80 -7.68
N VAL A 155 8.12 -1.55 -6.67
CA VAL A 155 8.06 -3.01 -6.61
C VAL A 155 7.18 -3.41 -5.43
N ALA A 156 6.15 -4.22 -5.68
CA ALA A 156 5.24 -4.70 -4.64
C ALA A 156 5.53 -6.17 -4.30
N PHE A 157 5.45 -6.50 -3.02
CA PHE A 157 5.50 -7.86 -2.52
C PHE A 157 4.08 -8.40 -2.38
N ARG A 158 3.84 -9.59 -2.94
CA ARG A 158 2.52 -10.20 -3.00
C ARG A 158 2.58 -11.65 -2.54
N GLN A 159 1.58 -12.06 -1.76
CA GLN A 159 1.36 -13.47 -1.47
C GLN A 159 0.32 -14.00 -2.46
N LEU A 160 0.68 -15.00 -3.25
CA LEU A 160 -0.31 -15.74 -4.02
C LEU A 160 -1.17 -16.56 -3.07
N THR A 161 -2.47 -16.47 -3.28
CA THR A 161 -3.46 -17.21 -2.50
C THR A 161 -4.35 -18.04 -3.41
N LEU A 162 -4.75 -19.20 -2.90
CA LEU A 162 -5.67 -20.10 -3.57
C LEU A 162 -6.85 -20.35 -2.63
N SER A 163 -8.04 -19.91 -3.05
CA SER A 163 -9.30 -20.22 -2.36
C SER A 163 -10.14 -21.10 -3.27
N GLY A 164 -10.12 -22.40 -3.02
CA GLY A 164 -10.68 -23.41 -3.91
C GLY A 164 -10.00 -23.39 -5.28
N THR A 165 -10.69 -22.91 -6.30
CA THR A 165 -10.19 -22.80 -7.67
C THR A 165 -9.78 -21.37 -8.07
N THR A 166 -10.15 -20.36 -7.29
CA THR A 166 -9.88 -18.96 -7.62
C THR A 166 -8.46 -18.59 -7.20
N LYS A 167 -7.70 -18.01 -8.14
CA LYS A 167 -6.38 -17.43 -7.87
C LYS A 167 -6.58 -15.99 -7.46
N SER A 168 -5.93 -15.59 -6.39
CA SER A 168 -5.82 -14.19 -5.98
C SER A 168 -4.43 -13.89 -5.49
N SER A 169 -4.13 -12.61 -5.33
CA SER A 169 -2.92 -12.15 -4.65
C SER A 169 -3.31 -11.08 -3.65
N GLN A 170 -2.66 -11.09 -2.50
CA GLN A 170 -2.78 -10.05 -1.48
C GLN A 170 -1.43 -9.37 -1.26
N ALA A 171 -1.44 -8.16 -0.70
CA ALA A 171 -0.20 -7.51 -0.26
C ALA A 171 0.49 -8.40 0.79
N LEU A 172 1.79 -8.59 0.64
CA LEU A 172 2.64 -9.28 1.61
C LEU A 172 3.54 -8.24 2.25
N VAL A 173 3.50 -8.16 3.58
CA VAL A 173 4.50 -7.40 4.34
C VAL A 173 5.68 -8.33 4.56
N VAL A 174 6.85 -7.92 4.08
CA VAL A 174 8.14 -8.60 4.24
C VAL A 174 9.04 -7.77 5.13
N GLU A 175 9.93 -8.44 5.85
CA GLU A 175 10.99 -7.83 6.63
C GLU A 175 12.31 -7.93 5.85
N THR A 176 12.86 -6.77 5.48
CA THR A 176 14.09 -6.71 4.69
C THR A 176 15.26 -6.28 5.57
N ASN A 177 16.36 -7.04 5.53
CA ASN A 177 17.65 -6.61 6.08
C ASN A 177 18.30 -5.51 5.22
N GLY A 178 17.89 -5.43 3.95
CA GLY A 178 18.25 -4.32 3.06
C GLY A 178 18.03 -4.64 1.59
N ILE A 179 17.93 -3.60 0.78
CA ILE A 179 17.87 -3.67 -0.68
C ILE A 179 19.00 -2.84 -1.24
N THR A 180 19.93 -3.47 -1.95
CA THR A 180 21.14 -2.82 -2.46
C THR A 180 21.16 -2.87 -3.99
N PRO A 181 21.02 -1.72 -4.67
CA PRO A 181 21.26 -1.60 -6.10
C PRO A 181 22.75 -1.75 -6.42
N ASP A 182 23.08 -2.40 -7.53
CA ASP A 182 24.47 -2.66 -7.96
C ASP A 182 25.26 -1.40 -8.37
N PHE A 183 24.60 -0.25 -8.54
CA PHE A 183 25.21 0.98 -9.03
C PHE A 183 25.34 2.10 -7.99
N THR A 184 24.51 2.12 -6.95
CA THR A 184 24.65 3.10 -5.85
C THR A 184 25.45 2.54 -4.69
N GLY A 185 25.38 1.22 -4.44
CA GLY A 185 25.92 0.59 -3.24
C GLY A 185 25.21 0.97 -1.94
N GLU A 186 24.17 1.81 -2.01
CA GLU A 186 23.38 2.22 -0.84
C GLU A 186 22.41 1.10 -0.45
N THR A 187 22.36 0.78 0.84
CA THR A 187 21.36 -0.15 1.39
C THR A 187 20.09 0.61 1.74
N LEU A 188 19.02 0.33 1.00
CA LEU A 188 17.68 0.87 1.19
C LEU A 188 16.85 -0.06 2.08
N TYR A 189 15.87 0.46 2.83
CA TYR A 189 14.89 -0.34 3.58
C TYR A 189 15.48 -1.35 4.59
N GLY A 190 16.64 -1.06 5.18
CA GLY A 190 17.29 -1.97 6.14
C GLY A 190 16.56 -2.03 7.48
N GLY A 191 16.08 -3.22 7.87
CA GLY A 191 15.30 -3.46 9.09
C GLY A 191 13.85 -3.00 9.00
N GLU A 192 13.34 -2.69 7.80
CA GLU A 192 11.98 -2.17 7.61
C GLU A 192 11.00 -3.28 7.24
N LYS A 193 9.73 -3.09 7.65
CA LYS A 193 8.60 -3.91 7.24
C LYS A 193 7.85 -3.23 6.10
N VAL A 194 7.97 -3.80 4.91
CA VAL A 194 7.51 -3.18 3.66
C VAL A 194 6.61 -4.12 2.88
N SER A 195 5.63 -3.55 2.17
CA SER A 195 4.82 -4.29 1.17
C SER A 195 5.00 -3.75 -0.24
N ILE A 196 5.53 -2.53 -0.34
CA ILE A 196 5.92 -1.85 -1.57
C ILE A 196 7.22 -1.12 -1.27
N VAL A 197 8.18 -1.20 -2.18
CA VAL A 197 9.44 -0.47 -2.12
C VAL A 197 9.60 0.36 -3.38
N TYR A 198 10.25 1.53 -3.24
CA TYR A 198 10.56 2.44 -4.33
C TYR A 198 12.06 2.37 -4.57
N LEU A 199 12.44 1.81 -5.71
CA LEU A 199 13.82 1.45 -6.01
C LEU A 199 14.35 2.31 -7.14
N PRO A 200 15.61 2.77 -7.06
CA PRO A 200 16.19 3.61 -8.10
C PRO A 200 16.44 2.80 -9.37
N VAL A 201 16.30 3.46 -10.52
CA VAL A 201 16.59 2.92 -11.85
C VAL A 201 17.87 3.56 -12.34
N ASN A 202 18.83 2.75 -12.80
CA ASN A 202 20.06 3.27 -13.37
C ASN A 202 19.79 3.91 -14.74
N LEU A 203 19.97 5.22 -14.88
CA LEU A 203 19.73 5.92 -16.15
C LEU A 203 20.99 6.05 -17.02
N ASP A 204 22.13 5.50 -16.58
CA ASP A 204 23.40 5.54 -17.31
C ASP A 204 23.65 4.26 -18.12
N VAL A 205 22.99 3.16 -17.78
CA VAL A 205 23.12 1.85 -18.45
C VAL A 205 21.76 1.20 -18.66
N ASP A 206 21.66 0.37 -19.70
CA ASP A 206 20.42 -0.32 -20.14
C ASP A 206 20.07 -1.57 -19.29
N LYS A 207 20.79 -1.78 -18.19
CA LYS A 207 20.60 -2.90 -17.28
C LYS A 207 21.08 -2.57 -15.87
N HIS A 208 20.45 -3.15 -14.87
CA HIS A 208 20.96 -3.15 -13.51
C HIS A 208 20.37 -4.30 -12.71
N ALA A 209 21.06 -4.62 -11.62
CA ALA A 209 20.66 -5.63 -10.66
C ALA A 209 20.38 -5.03 -9.29
N MET A 210 19.48 -5.67 -8.55
CA MET A 210 19.24 -5.36 -7.14
C MET A 210 19.34 -6.63 -6.32
N VAL A 211 20.02 -6.55 -5.19
CA VAL A 211 20.05 -7.61 -4.18
C VAL A 211 19.08 -7.24 -3.07
N ILE A 212 18.10 -8.11 -2.81
CA ILE A 212 17.14 -8.00 -1.71
C ILE A 212 17.53 -9.03 -0.65
N ASP A 213 17.96 -8.55 0.51
CA ASP A 213 18.24 -9.38 1.67
C ASP A 213 16.99 -9.45 2.54
N PHE A 214 16.28 -10.58 2.48
CA PHE A 214 15.18 -10.86 3.41
C PHE A 214 15.73 -11.44 4.71
N ASP A 215 15.01 -11.24 5.82
CA ASP A 215 15.35 -11.97 7.06
C ASP A 215 15.41 -13.49 6.81
N GLN A 216 16.21 -14.22 7.58
CA GLN A 216 16.49 -15.65 7.38
C GLN A 216 15.22 -16.50 7.41
N VAL A 217 14.19 -16.04 8.11
CA VAL A 217 12.86 -16.68 8.16
C VAL A 217 12.09 -16.52 6.84
N GLU A 218 12.39 -15.48 6.05
CA GLU A 218 11.64 -15.10 4.85
C GLU A 218 12.29 -15.53 3.54
N GLY A 219 13.59 -15.81 3.52
CA GLY A 219 14.21 -16.44 2.35
C GLY A 219 15.70 -16.16 2.16
N GLY A 220 16.31 -15.23 2.89
CA GLY A 220 17.70 -14.81 2.66
C GLY A 220 17.86 -13.99 1.37
N LEU A 221 19.07 -13.99 0.81
CA LEU A 221 19.42 -13.15 -0.35
C LEU A 221 18.66 -13.55 -1.63
N ARG A 222 18.07 -12.57 -2.30
CA ARG A 222 17.43 -12.68 -3.61
C ARG A 222 17.92 -11.60 -4.56
N LYS A 223 17.81 -11.83 -5.86
CA LYS A 223 18.31 -10.92 -6.89
C LYS A 223 17.23 -10.60 -7.92
N LEU A 224 17.04 -9.32 -8.21
CA LEU A 224 16.19 -8.81 -9.28
C LEU A 224 17.07 -8.19 -10.38
N ASP A 225 17.19 -8.87 -11.52
CA ASP A 225 17.94 -8.39 -12.68
C ASP A 225 17.00 -7.81 -13.73
N LEU A 226 17.25 -6.57 -14.14
CA LEU A 226 16.40 -5.84 -15.10
C LEU A 226 17.21 -5.32 -16.28
N ASN A 227 16.66 -5.48 -17.49
CA ASN A 227 17.09 -4.77 -18.70
C ASN A 227 15.98 -3.81 -19.15
N TYR A 228 16.31 -2.72 -19.83
CA TYR A 228 15.36 -1.77 -20.41
C TYR A 228 15.99 -0.94 -21.53
N THR A 229 15.12 -0.35 -22.34
CA THR A 229 15.48 0.65 -23.34
C THR A 229 15.46 2.04 -22.72
N LEU A 230 16.60 2.73 -22.73
CA LEU A 230 16.73 4.13 -22.34
C LEU A 230 16.48 5.03 -23.54
N THR A 231 15.59 6.01 -23.40
CA THR A 231 15.30 7.01 -24.44
C THR A 231 15.44 8.41 -23.87
N GLU A 232 16.38 9.18 -24.40
CA GLU A 232 16.56 10.60 -24.10
C GLU A 232 15.63 11.44 -24.98
N THR A 233 14.71 12.18 -24.37
CA THR A 233 13.74 13.00 -25.10
C THR A 233 13.17 14.12 -24.25
N GLN A 234 12.81 15.23 -24.88
CA GLN A 234 12.04 16.31 -24.26
C GLN A 234 10.55 16.08 -24.53
N ARG A 235 9.88 15.32 -23.65
CA ARG A 235 8.41 15.13 -23.74
C ARG A 235 7.63 16.37 -23.30
N TYR A 236 8.19 17.09 -22.32
CA TYR A 236 7.54 18.25 -21.72
C TYR A 236 8.50 19.42 -21.74
N ARG A 237 8.10 20.50 -22.41
CA ARG A 237 8.96 21.69 -22.57
C ARG A 237 9.52 22.22 -21.23
N PRO A 238 8.72 22.35 -20.14
CA PRO A 238 9.23 22.88 -18.87
C PRO A 238 10.25 21.97 -18.17
N CYS A 239 10.24 20.67 -18.48
CA CYS A 239 11.09 19.67 -17.83
C CYS A 239 12.46 19.49 -18.49
N GLY A 240 12.70 20.19 -19.61
CA GLY A 240 13.89 19.95 -20.42
C GLY A 240 13.95 18.53 -20.98
N VAL A 241 15.15 18.11 -21.36
CA VAL A 241 15.42 16.75 -21.84
C VAL A 241 15.50 15.81 -20.64
N GLN A 242 14.82 14.67 -20.71
CA GLN A 242 14.83 13.64 -19.67
C GLN A 242 15.12 12.27 -20.30
N ILE A 243 15.69 11.35 -19.51
CA ILE A 243 15.91 9.96 -19.90
C ILE A 243 14.79 9.10 -19.33
N PHE A 244 14.15 8.31 -20.18
CA PHE A 244 13.05 7.41 -19.81
C PHE A 244 13.46 5.95 -19.98
N ALA A 245 13.31 5.14 -18.93
CA ALA A 245 13.42 3.69 -19.01
C ALA A 245 12.08 3.06 -19.43
N SER A 246 12.11 2.25 -20.48
CA SER A 246 10.95 1.60 -21.09
C SER A 246 11.29 0.20 -21.58
N GLU A 247 10.28 -0.54 -22.03
CA GLU A 247 10.45 -1.92 -22.52
C GLU A 247 11.16 -2.84 -21.52
N MET A 248 10.93 -2.64 -20.22
CA MET A 248 11.57 -3.42 -19.15
C MET A 248 11.38 -4.93 -19.33
N ILE A 249 12.45 -5.66 -19.03
CA ILE A 249 12.53 -7.12 -19.05
C ILE A 249 13.15 -7.56 -17.72
N ILE A 250 12.50 -8.52 -17.05
CA ILE A 250 13.05 -9.21 -15.90
C ILE A 250 13.87 -10.39 -16.42
N ASN A 251 15.17 -10.41 -16.13
CA ASN A 251 16.04 -11.50 -16.53
C ASN A 251 15.95 -12.66 -15.55
N ALA A 252 16.20 -13.87 -16.06
CA ALA A 252 16.39 -15.02 -15.20
C ALA A 252 17.66 -14.83 -14.35
N VAL A 253 17.53 -15.09 -13.06
CA VAL A 253 18.64 -15.11 -12.10
C VAL A 253 19.00 -16.55 -11.74
N GLU A 254 20.19 -16.76 -11.18
CA GLU A 254 20.59 -18.06 -10.66
C GLU A 254 19.56 -18.58 -9.65
N SER A 255 19.27 -19.90 -9.70
CA SER A 255 18.20 -20.50 -8.91
C SER A 255 18.31 -20.27 -7.40
N GLN A 256 19.53 -20.14 -6.87
CA GLN A 256 19.79 -19.86 -5.46
C GLN A 256 19.39 -18.44 -5.01
N TYR A 257 19.30 -17.49 -5.95
CA TYR A 257 18.90 -16.11 -5.70
C TYR A 257 17.52 -15.77 -6.32
N ALA A 258 16.85 -16.76 -6.90
CA ALA A 258 15.57 -16.57 -7.56
C ALA A 258 14.43 -16.39 -6.57
N PHE A 259 13.56 -15.42 -6.84
CA PHE A 259 12.24 -15.35 -6.21
C PHE A 259 11.37 -16.51 -6.69
N ASP A 260 10.32 -16.84 -5.95
CA ASP A 260 9.36 -17.85 -6.41
C ASP A 260 8.74 -17.41 -7.75
N SER A 261 8.31 -16.13 -7.81
CA SER A 261 7.85 -15.46 -9.02
C SER A 261 8.26 -14.00 -9.06
N VAL A 262 8.47 -13.48 -10.25
CA VAL A 262 8.46 -12.04 -10.52
C VAL A 262 7.69 -11.78 -11.81
N GLY A 263 6.86 -10.74 -11.84
CA GLY A 263 6.17 -10.34 -13.06
C GLY A 263 5.77 -8.89 -13.07
N PHE A 264 5.55 -8.35 -14.27
CA PHE A 264 5.01 -7.01 -14.45
C PHE A 264 3.52 -6.97 -14.14
N VAL A 265 3.07 -5.88 -13.52
CA VAL A 265 1.65 -5.58 -13.31
C VAL A 265 0.97 -5.43 -14.67
N LEU A 266 -0.26 -5.93 -14.77
CA LEU A 266 -1.09 -5.78 -15.95
C LEU A 266 -1.94 -4.51 -15.82
N ASN A 267 -2.07 -3.76 -16.91
CA ASN A 267 -2.99 -2.63 -17.01
C ASN A 267 -4.44 -3.10 -17.26
N GLU A 268 -5.37 -2.14 -17.42
CA GLU A 268 -6.79 -2.40 -17.70
C GLU A 268 -7.04 -3.19 -19.01
N THR A 269 -6.08 -3.18 -19.93
CA THR A 269 -6.13 -3.93 -21.20
C THR A 269 -5.36 -5.25 -21.13
N ASN A 270 -5.07 -5.76 -19.91
CA ASN A 270 -4.30 -6.97 -19.66
C ASN A 270 -2.89 -6.99 -20.29
N SER A 271 -2.31 -5.82 -20.54
CA SER A 271 -0.95 -5.67 -21.07
C SER A 271 0.02 -5.35 -19.93
N SER A 272 1.21 -5.93 -19.96
CA SER A 272 2.24 -5.67 -18.95
C SER A 272 2.71 -4.21 -18.99
N ILE A 273 2.76 -3.57 -17.83
CA ILE A 273 3.35 -2.25 -17.63
C ILE A 273 4.87 -2.42 -17.57
N ARG A 274 5.58 -1.96 -18.60
CA ARG A 274 7.03 -2.17 -18.77
C ARG A 274 7.83 -0.87 -18.83
N SER A 275 7.32 0.19 -18.21
CA SER A 275 7.92 1.52 -18.23
C SER A 275 7.77 2.16 -16.87
N VAL A 276 8.73 3.01 -16.50
CA VAL A 276 8.64 3.76 -15.26
C VAL A 276 7.36 4.61 -15.24
N LEU A 277 6.61 4.52 -14.13
CA LEU A 277 5.36 5.24 -13.91
C LEU A 277 5.56 6.31 -12.84
N ASP A 278 4.84 7.44 -13.01
CA ASP A 278 4.81 8.52 -12.03
C ASP A 278 3.39 9.14 -11.95
N PRO A 279 2.72 9.16 -10.77
CA PRO A 279 3.16 8.64 -9.47
C PRO A 279 3.50 7.16 -9.51
N PHE A 280 4.36 6.75 -8.56
CA PHE A 280 4.95 5.42 -8.50
C PHE A 280 3.92 4.35 -8.13
N ASP A 281 3.07 3.97 -9.08
CA ASP A 281 2.27 2.77 -8.98
C ASP A 281 3.17 1.53 -9.15
N PRO A 282 2.98 0.45 -8.37
CA PRO A 282 3.76 -0.78 -8.54
C PRO A 282 3.69 -1.28 -9.98
N MET A 283 4.84 -1.45 -10.60
CA MET A 283 4.94 -2.01 -11.96
C MET A 283 5.49 -3.43 -11.96
N ILE A 284 6.22 -3.82 -10.90
CA ILE A 284 6.69 -5.19 -10.69
C ILE A 284 6.01 -5.74 -9.43
N ASN A 285 5.48 -6.95 -9.54
CA ASN A 285 5.10 -7.77 -8.39
C ASN A 285 6.14 -8.89 -8.23
N ILE A 286 6.71 -8.97 -7.04
CA ILE A 286 7.42 -10.15 -6.55
C ILE A 286 6.38 -11.00 -5.81
N TYR A 287 6.15 -12.22 -6.29
CA TYR A 287 5.19 -13.10 -5.63
C TYR A 287 5.89 -14.17 -4.81
N ARG A 288 5.38 -14.37 -3.61
CA ARG A 288 5.61 -15.58 -2.82
C ARG A 288 4.55 -16.61 -3.18
N CYS A 289 5.00 -17.82 -3.48
CA CYS A 289 4.12 -18.93 -3.76
C CYS A 289 3.37 -19.36 -2.48
N PRO A 290 2.16 -19.91 -2.62
CA PRO A 290 1.44 -20.42 -1.48
C PRO A 290 2.13 -21.68 -0.94
N ASP A 291 2.33 -21.73 0.37
CA ASP A 291 2.77 -22.94 1.06
C ASP A 291 1.60 -23.93 1.14
N LEU A 292 1.35 -24.67 0.05
CA LEU A 292 0.22 -25.58 -0.06
C LEU A 292 0.44 -26.92 0.61
N ASP A 293 1.67 -27.24 1.01
CA ASP A 293 2.07 -28.48 1.66
C ASP A 293 2.29 -28.32 3.17
N ILE A 294 1.89 -27.21 3.78
CA ILE A 294 2.04 -26.98 5.22
C ILE A 294 0.68 -27.11 5.92
N ALA A 295 0.60 -27.99 6.91
CA ALA A 295 -0.54 -28.08 7.83
C ALA A 295 -0.28 -27.30 9.12
N GLY A 296 -1.22 -26.45 9.51
CA GLY A 296 -1.21 -25.77 10.81
C GLY A 296 -1.87 -26.61 11.91
N ILE A 297 -1.10 -26.99 12.93
CA ILE A 297 -1.58 -27.73 14.11
C ILE A 297 -1.62 -26.76 15.29
N TYR A 298 -2.80 -26.58 15.88
CA TYR A 298 -3.04 -25.66 16.99
C TYR A 298 -3.30 -26.42 18.28
N PHE A 299 -2.70 -25.97 19.37
CA PHE A 299 -2.92 -26.52 20.70
C PHE A 299 -4.04 -25.75 21.39
N ARG A 300 -5.04 -26.46 21.90
CA ARG A 300 -6.25 -25.87 22.47
C ARG A 300 -6.58 -26.48 23.81
N ASN A 301 -7.10 -25.67 24.72
CA ASN A 301 -7.66 -26.20 25.97
C ASN A 301 -9.01 -26.87 25.68
N ARG A 302 -9.20 -28.07 26.23
CA ARG A 302 -10.39 -28.90 26.00
C ARG A 302 -11.69 -28.25 26.49
N GLN A 303 -11.63 -27.43 27.53
CA GLN A 303 -12.82 -26.88 28.21
C GLN A 303 -13.38 -25.65 27.50
N ASP A 304 -12.53 -24.69 27.17
CA ASP A 304 -12.92 -23.38 26.63
C ASP A 304 -12.55 -23.18 25.16
N ARG A 305 -11.81 -24.13 24.56
CA ARG A 305 -11.20 -24.02 23.24
C ARG A 305 -10.32 -22.77 23.09
N ALA A 306 -9.76 -22.23 24.17
CA ALA A 306 -8.76 -21.18 24.10
C ALA A 306 -7.42 -21.74 23.61
N ASP A 307 -6.56 -20.90 23.03
CA ASP A 307 -5.20 -21.29 22.65
C ASP A 307 -4.44 -21.76 23.89
N SER A 308 -3.83 -22.94 23.81
CA SER A 308 -2.99 -23.50 24.86
C SER A 308 -1.54 -23.35 24.49
N THR A 309 -0.74 -22.72 25.35
CA THR A 309 0.70 -22.60 25.14
C THR A 309 1.38 -23.87 25.62
N VAL A 310 2.18 -24.50 24.76
CA VAL A 310 2.92 -25.73 25.04
C VAL A 310 4.42 -25.53 24.81
N SER A 311 5.23 -26.21 25.61
CA SER A 311 6.68 -26.27 25.43
C SER A 311 7.05 -27.59 24.76
N LEU A 312 7.58 -27.49 23.53
CA LEU A 312 7.93 -28.63 22.69
C LEU A 312 9.43 -28.89 22.75
N LYS A 313 9.82 -30.16 22.73
CA LYS A 313 11.21 -30.60 22.63
C LYS A 313 11.54 -30.96 21.19
N SER A 314 10.68 -31.72 20.53
CA SER A 314 10.84 -32.04 19.12
C SER A 314 9.50 -32.21 18.40
N VAL A 315 9.47 -31.83 17.13
CA VAL A 315 8.38 -32.10 16.21
C VAL A 315 9.02 -32.64 14.95
N THR A 316 8.77 -33.91 14.63
CA THR A 316 9.35 -34.57 13.45
C THR A 316 8.25 -35.14 12.57
N VAL A 317 8.51 -35.22 11.27
CA VAL A 317 7.64 -35.90 10.30
C VAL A 317 8.34 -37.15 9.77
N ASN A 318 7.59 -38.18 9.40
CA ASN A 318 8.15 -39.48 9.02
C ASN A 318 8.97 -39.52 7.71
N PHE A 319 9.06 -38.42 6.98
CA PHE A 319 9.75 -38.36 5.68
C PHE A 319 10.91 -37.35 5.66
N GLN A 320 11.17 -36.64 6.76
CA GLN A 320 12.26 -35.67 6.90
C GLN A 320 12.85 -35.73 8.32
N THR A 321 14.14 -35.43 8.47
CA THR A 321 14.84 -35.44 9.76
C THR A 321 14.82 -34.09 10.49
N THR A 322 14.29 -33.04 9.86
CA THR A 322 14.22 -31.69 10.42
C THR A 322 13.32 -31.66 11.66
N ASN A 323 13.78 -30.98 12.69
CA ASN A 323 12.97 -30.67 13.87
C ASN A 323 12.20 -29.36 13.64
N TYR A 324 10.88 -29.42 13.68
CA TYR A 324 9.97 -28.28 13.50
C TYR A 324 9.51 -27.66 14.82
N ALA A 325 10.04 -28.11 15.97
CA ALA A 325 9.71 -27.52 17.26
C ALA A 325 10.29 -26.09 17.36
N PRO A 326 9.48 -25.09 17.74
CA PRO A 326 9.99 -23.78 18.06
C PRO A 326 10.84 -23.83 19.34
N THR A 327 11.77 -22.89 19.47
CA THR A 327 12.64 -22.76 20.65
C THR A 327 11.86 -22.23 21.86
N GLU A 328 10.85 -21.41 21.63
CA GLU A 328 10.00 -20.81 22.65
C GLU A 328 8.65 -21.56 22.76
N PRO A 329 7.96 -21.48 23.91
CA PRO A 329 6.61 -21.99 24.06
C PRO A 329 5.67 -21.41 22.98
N THR A 330 4.83 -22.27 22.40
CA THR A 330 3.97 -21.90 21.26
C THR A 330 2.53 -22.37 21.44
N THR A 331 1.61 -21.74 20.70
CA THR A 331 0.19 -22.17 20.60
C THR A 331 -0.11 -22.93 19.30
N PHE A 332 0.84 -22.97 18.36
CA PHE A 332 0.70 -23.72 17.12
C PHE A 332 2.06 -24.14 16.54
N ILE A 333 2.04 -25.14 15.68
CA ILE A 333 3.18 -25.59 14.87
C ILE A 333 2.76 -25.73 13.42
N ARG A 334 3.75 -25.64 12.52
CA ARG A 334 3.59 -25.84 11.09
C ARG A 334 4.40 -27.06 10.70
N VAL A 335 3.75 -28.03 10.06
CA VAL A 335 4.41 -29.27 9.63
C VAL A 335 4.18 -29.50 8.14
N PRO A 336 5.21 -29.92 7.38
CA PRO A 336 5.03 -30.23 5.98
C PRO A 336 4.28 -31.55 5.81
N LEU A 337 3.53 -31.67 4.72
CA LEU A 337 2.86 -32.89 4.27
C LEU A 337 3.68 -33.57 3.18
N ASN A 338 3.77 -34.89 3.25
CA ASN A 338 4.46 -35.72 2.27
C ASN A 338 3.72 -35.69 0.92
N LYS A 339 4.31 -35.05 -0.08
CA LYS A 339 3.79 -34.95 -1.46
C LYS A 339 3.69 -36.30 -2.18
N SER A 340 4.45 -37.30 -1.74
CA SER A 340 4.55 -38.62 -2.39
C SER A 340 3.75 -39.71 -1.66
N ALA A 341 3.07 -39.38 -0.57
CA ALA A 341 2.25 -40.32 0.20
C ALA A 341 0.84 -39.78 0.42
N THR A 342 -0.09 -40.64 0.83
CA THR A 342 -1.46 -40.26 1.21
C THR A 342 -1.60 -39.91 2.68
N ASN A 343 -0.51 -40.02 3.44
CA ASN A 343 -0.45 -39.65 4.84
C ASN A 343 0.92 -39.11 5.25
N THR A 344 0.92 -38.35 6.34
CA THR A 344 2.10 -37.89 7.06
C THR A 344 1.95 -38.24 8.52
N THR A 345 2.96 -38.88 9.09
CA THR A 345 3.01 -39.14 10.53
C THR A 345 3.85 -38.06 11.20
N VAL A 346 3.24 -37.32 12.12
CA VAL A 346 3.85 -36.26 12.91
C VAL A 346 4.07 -36.79 14.31
N THR A 347 5.31 -36.77 14.80
CA THR A 347 5.65 -37.12 16.18
C THR A 347 5.97 -35.84 16.94
N ILE A 348 5.26 -35.60 18.03
CA ILE A 348 5.38 -34.42 18.89
C ILE A 348 5.91 -34.89 20.25
N GLU A 349 7.11 -34.46 20.62
CA GLU A 349 7.69 -34.67 21.94
C GLU A 349 7.61 -33.37 22.74
N TYR A 350 6.93 -33.42 23.88
CA TYR A 350 6.82 -32.30 24.81
C TYR A 350 8.05 -32.25 25.72
N GLN A 351 8.36 -31.07 26.27
CA GLN A 351 9.45 -30.91 27.25
C GLN A 351 9.25 -31.78 28.52
N THR A 352 8.01 -32.19 28.80
CA THR A 352 7.67 -33.12 29.89
C THR A 352 8.08 -34.57 29.64
N GLY A 353 8.57 -34.90 28.44
CA GLY A 353 8.88 -36.26 27.99
C GLY A 353 7.66 -37.02 27.45
N LYS A 354 6.46 -36.43 27.45
CA LYS A 354 5.29 -36.98 26.77
C LYS A 354 5.55 -37.00 25.26
N ILE A 355 5.20 -38.09 24.60
CA ILE A 355 5.28 -38.24 23.14
C ILE A 355 3.89 -38.54 22.59
N GLU A 356 3.48 -37.78 21.58
CA GLU A 356 2.25 -38.00 20.82
C GLU A 356 2.57 -38.23 19.36
N THR A 357 1.75 -39.04 18.68
CA THR A 357 1.90 -39.31 17.25
C THR A 357 0.57 -39.06 16.56
N LEU A 358 0.57 -38.16 15.58
CA LEU A 358 -0.58 -37.87 14.74
C LEU A 358 -0.35 -38.43 13.33
N VAL A 359 -1.34 -39.14 12.80
CA VAL A 359 -1.33 -39.55 11.39
C VAL A 359 -2.31 -38.67 10.64
N LEU A 360 -1.78 -37.80 9.78
CA LEU A 360 -2.56 -36.91 8.93
C LEU A 360 -2.78 -37.60 7.58
N SER A 361 -4.01 -37.97 7.25
CA SER A 361 -4.38 -38.47 5.92
C SER A 361 -4.94 -37.36 5.04
N TYR A 362 -4.70 -37.42 3.74
CA TYR A 362 -5.14 -36.40 2.79
C TYR A 362 -5.16 -36.93 1.36
N THR A 363 -5.83 -36.19 0.47
CA THR A 363 -5.78 -36.36 -0.98
C THR A 363 -4.84 -35.31 -1.57
N ALA A 364 -3.75 -35.76 -2.17
CA ALA A 364 -2.77 -34.92 -2.87
C ALA A 364 -3.08 -34.85 -4.37
N THR A 365 -3.42 -33.67 -4.87
CA THR A 365 -3.74 -33.44 -6.29
C THR A 365 -2.72 -32.48 -6.89
N PRO A 366 -1.91 -32.88 -7.88
CA PRO A 366 -1.03 -31.97 -8.60
C PRO A 366 -1.83 -30.83 -9.25
N ILE A 367 -1.38 -29.60 -9.07
CA ILE A 367 -1.98 -28.41 -9.68
C ILE A 367 -0.92 -27.60 -10.44
N THR A 368 -1.26 -27.19 -11.64
CA THR A 368 -0.42 -26.30 -12.48
C THR A 368 -0.89 -24.85 -12.46
N ARG A 369 -1.67 -24.47 -11.42
CA ARG A 369 -2.39 -23.19 -11.42
C ARG A 369 -1.47 -21.99 -11.42
N PHE A 370 -0.29 -22.06 -10.82
CA PHE A 370 0.66 -20.94 -10.80
C PHE A 370 1.83 -21.18 -11.75
N ARG A 371 1.65 -21.90 -12.87
CA ARG A 371 2.73 -22.35 -13.76
C ARG A 371 3.81 -21.32 -14.11
N VAL A 372 3.42 -20.06 -14.28
CA VAL A 372 4.33 -18.97 -14.64
C VAL A 372 5.06 -18.40 -13.41
N ALA A 373 4.45 -18.53 -12.24
CA ALA A 373 4.85 -17.87 -11.00
C ALA A 373 5.34 -18.83 -9.90
N CYS A 374 5.06 -20.10 -10.01
CA CYS A 374 5.53 -21.14 -9.10
C CYS A 374 5.98 -22.27 -10.00
N SER A 375 7.03 -22.98 -9.58
CA SER A 375 7.50 -24.17 -10.28
C SER A 375 6.34 -25.13 -10.61
N ASP A 376 6.49 -25.90 -11.69
CA ASP A 376 5.44 -26.73 -12.31
C ASP A 376 4.75 -27.75 -11.38
N GLN A 377 5.16 -27.87 -10.11
CA GLN A 377 4.69 -28.89 -9.18
C GLN A 377 4.24 -28.31 -7.82
N ASN A 378 3.13 -27.58 -7.85
CA ASN A 378 2.35 -27.37 -6.63
C ASN A 378 1.39 -28.54 -6.43
N THR A 379 1.26 -29.03 -5.20
CA THR A 379 0.31 -30.10 -4.83
C THR A 379 -0.75 -29.51 -3.93
N LEU A 380 -2.02 -29.61 -4.32
CA LEU A 380 -3.13 -29.23 -3.47
C LEU A 380 -3.51 -30.41 -2.57
N PHE A 381 -3.53 -30.17 -1.26
CA PHE A 381 -3.95 -31.14 -0.27
C PHE A 381 -5.39 -30.84 0.16
N THR A 382 -6.25 -31.84 -0.02
CA THR A 382 -7.69 -31.79 0.31
C THR A 382 -8.06 -32.99 1.16
N ASN A 383 -9.27 -32.97 1.75
CA ASN A 383 -9.77 -34.04 2.62
C ASN A 383 -8.79 -34.38 3.76
N LEU A 384 -8.14 -33.35 4.32
CA LEU A 384 -7.26 -33.53 5.48
C LEU A 384 -8.07 -34.15 6.63
N ALA A 385 -7.56 -35.22 7.22
CA ALA A 385 -8.18 -35.89 8.36
C ALA A 385 -7.10 -36.44 9.30
N VAL A 386 -7.41 -36.51 10.59
CA VAL A 386 -6.56 -37.19 11.58
C VAL A 386 -7.04 -38.63 11.72
N VAL A 387 -6.18 -39.59 11.36
CA VAL A 387 -6.47 -41.02 11.49
C VAL A 387 -6.00 -41.47 12.86
N ALA A 388 -6.93 -41.89 13.72
CA ALA A 388 -6.59 -42.42 15.04
C ALA A 388 -5.77 -43.71 14.90
N GLN A 389 -4.53 -43.71 15.39
CA GLN A 389 -3.77 -44.93 15.62
C GLN A 389 -3.29 -44.96 17.07
N GLY A 390 -3.77 -45.96 17.83
CA GLY A 390 -3.26 -46.22 19.17
C GLY A 390 -3.78 -45.26 20.24
N THR A 391 -3.97 -45.81 21.42
CA THR A 391 -4.64 -45.22 22.58
C THR A 391 -3.82 -44.09 23.22
N THR A 392 -3.93 -42.83 22.78
CA THR A 392 -3.76 -41.65 23.67
C THR A 392 -4.02 -40.26 23.07
N LEU A 393 -4.49 -40.08 21.83
CA LEU A 393 -4.90 -38.74 21.41
C LEU A 393 -6.24 -38.36 22.03
N VAL A 394 -6.20 -37.49 23.04
CA VAL A 394 -7.39 -36.95 23.72
C VAL A 394 -8.00 -35.84 22.86
N GLY A 395 -8.62 -36.23 21.75
CA GLY A 395 -9.37 -35.33 20.88
C GLY A 395 -8.50 -34.62 19.85
N SER A 396 -8.87 -34.77 18.58
CA SER A 396 -8.39 -33.92 17.50
C SER A 396 -9.57 -33.50 16.64
N GLN A 397 -9.59 -32.26 16.18
CA GLN A 397 -10.59 -31.77 15.22
C GLN A 397 -9.89 -31.23 13.98
N VAL A 398 -10.54 -31.39 12.82
CA VAL A 398 -10.11 -30.75 11.56
C VAL A 398 -11.11 -29.67 11.21
N PRO A 399 -10.94 -28.44 11.73
CA PRO A 399 -11.84 -27.33 11.40
C PRO A 399 -11.79 -26.93 9.93
N ASN A 400 -10.69 -27.21 9.21
CA ASN A 400 -10.59 -26.97 7.78
C ASN A 400 -9.86 -28.11 7.05
N ALA A 401 -10.61 -28.84 6.22
CA ALA A 401 -10.12 -30.01 5.48
C ALA A 401 -9.34 -29.67 4.20
N SER A 402 -9.26 -28.40 3.80
CA SER A 402 -8.44 -27.93 2.69
C SER A 402 -7.28 -27.09 3.21
N LEU A 403 -6.06 -27.37 2.72
CA LEU A 403 -4.97 -26.44 2.95
C LEU A 403 -5.21 -25.14 2.18
N GLN A 404 -4.83 -24.02 2.80
CA GLN A 404 -4.87 -22.67 2.23
C GLN A 404 -3.47 -22.07 2.30
N SER A 405 -3.20 -21.09 1.44
CA SER A 405 -1.88 -20.46 1.28
C SER A 405 -1.34 -19.76 2.54
N ILE A 406 -2.23 -19.28 3.40
CA ILE A 406 -1.89 -18.98 4.79
C ILE A 406 -2.35 -20.21 5.55
N PRO A 407 -1.47 -20.93 6.26
CA PRO A 407 -1.88 -22.09 7.04
C PRO A 407 -2.96 -21.62 8.00
N THR A 408 -4.19 -21.97 7.66
CA THR A 408 -5.34 -21.75 8.53
C THR A 408 -5.25 -22.75 9.66
N ARG A 409 -6.10 -22.59 10.67
CA ARG A 409 -6.29 -23.64 11.66
C ARG A 409 -6.78 -24.90 10.94
N ASN A 410 -5.88 -25.83 10.67
CA ASN A 410 -6.20 -27.07 9.97
C ASN A 410 -6.54 -28.16 10.96
N ILE A 411 -5.74 -28.29 12.02
CA ILE A 411 -5.87 -29.33 13.04
C ILE A 411 -5.85 -28.68 14.43
N GLU A 412 -6.72 -29.12 15.32
CA GLU A 412 -6.70 -28.79 16.75
C GLU A 412 -6.32 -30.03 17.56
N ILE A 413 -5.34 -29.90 18.46
CA ILE A 413 -4.96 -30.90 19.46
C ILE A 413 -5.33 -30.37 20.85
N PHE A 414 -5.86 -31.23 21.71
CA PHE A 414 -6.10 -30.91 23.12
C PHE A 414 -5.08 -31.68 23.99
N PRO A 415 -3.92 -31.05 24.30
CA PRO A 415 -2.76 -31.71 24.92
C PRO A 415 -2.98 -32.20 26.37
#